data_AF-A0AAD2G4F3-F1
#
_entry.id   AF-A0AAD2G4F3-F1
#
_cell.length_a   1.000
_cell.length_b   1.000
_cell.length_c   1.000
_cell.angle_alpha   90.00
_cell.angle_beta   90.00
_cell.angle_gamma   90.00
#
_symmetry.space_group_name_H-M   'P 1'
#
loop_
_entity.id
_entity.type
_entity.pdbx_description
1 polymer ?
#
loop_
_entity_poly.entity_id
_entity_poly.type
_entity_poly.pdbx_seq_one_letter_code
_entity_poly.pdbx_strand_id
1 'polypeptide(L)'
;MIRSKLSTRAPLLARRLAAPSKKQMSSGNPLAADSGPLSTHKFHTITMSLAIVAPTYFLIPSSMTDGFVDKAMGVILAGHITAHQWIGMNYVATDYVPKISKSLMGPARIVNAGIAGAILLGLSKIALTSPGGIKGVLKGLWSPPEQKK
;
A
#
# COMPACT_ATOMS: atom_id res chain seq x y z
N MET A 1 7.22 -25.48 70.23
CA MET A 1 7.00 -26.28 69.00
C MET A 1 6.80 -25.32 67.82
N ILE A 2 7.89 -24.96 67.13
CA ILE A 2 7.91 -23.94 66.07
C ILE A 2 7.84 -24.66 64.72
N ARG A 3 6.78 -24.43 63.93
CA ARG A 3 6.66 -24.94 62.56
C ARG A 3 6.92 -23.81 61.57
N SER A 4 8.10 -23.82 60.96
CA SER A 4 8.46 -22.99 59.80
C SER A 4 7.67 -23.45 58.58
N LYS A 5 6.82 -22.58 58.02
CA LYS A 5 6.22 -22.78 56.69
C LYS A 5 7.13 -22.14 55.64
N LEU A 6 7.80 -22.98 54.87
CA LEU A 6 8.57 -22.60 53.69
C LEU A 6 7.82 -23.06 52.43
N SER A 7 7.86 -22.20 51.41
CA SER A 7 7.63 -22.50 49.98
C SER A 7 6.16 -22.80 49.59
N THR A 8 5.58 -22.23 48.53
CA THR A 8 6.14 -22.01 47.19
C THR A 8 5.37 -20.89 46.48
N ARG A 9 6.04 -19.80 46.08
CA ARG A 9 5.49 -18.84 45.12
C ARG A 9 5.75 -19.39 43.71
N ALA A 10 4.70 -19.84 43.04
CA ALA A 10 4.77 -20.23 41.63
C ALA A 10 5.07 -19.00 40.75
N PRO A 11 5.96 -19.08 39.75
CA PRO A 11 6.25 -17.95 38.88
C PRO A 11 5.10 -17.75 37.89
N LEU A 12 4.33 -16.66 38.06
CA LEU A 12 3.32 -16.18 37.11
C LEU A 12 3.89 -15.72 35.75
N LEU A 13 5.20 -15.86 35.53
CA LEU A 13 5.92 -15.36 34.35
C LEU A 13 5.98 -16.35 33.18
N ALA A 14 5.65 -17.63 33.35
CA ALA A 14 5.81 -18.64 32.30
C ALA A 14 4.68 -18.67 31.24
N ARG A 15 3.57 -17.93 31.42
CA ARG A 15 2.39 -18.03 30.54
C ARG A 15 2.37 -17.07 29.35
N ARG A 16 3.32 -16.13 29.24
CA ARG A 16 3.36 -15.13 28.14
C ARG A 16 4.23 -15.52 26.93
N LEU A 17 4.95 -16.63 26.98
CA LEU A 17 5.88 -17.03 25.90
C LEU A 17 5.33 -18.12 24.96
N ALA A 18 4.13 -18.64 25.23
CA ALA A 18 3.50 -19.66 24.40
C ALA A 18 2.25 -19.11 23.70
N ALA A 19 2.40 -18.01 22.94
CA ALA A 19 1.45 -17.75 21.88
C ALA A 19 1.84 -18.67 20.71
N PRO A 20 0.97 -19.61 20.28
CA PRO A 20 1.26 -20.35 19.07
C PRO A 20 1.23 -19.33 17.93
N SER A 21 2.38 -19.06 17.33
CA SER A 21 2.45 -18.44 16.02
C SER A 21 1.73 -19.40 15.08
N LYS A 22 0.42 -19.20 14.90
CA LYS A 22 -0.31 -19.85 13.82
C LYS A 22 0.41 -19.38 12.57
N LYS A 23 1.21 -20.25 11.94
CA LYS A 23 1.72 -20.06 10.58
C LYS A 23 0.49 -19.75 9.74
N GLN A 24 0.26 -18.47 9.49
CA GLN A 24 -0.86 -17.99 8.72
C GLN A 24 -0.60 -18.53 7.33
N MET A 25 -1.30 -19.61 6.97
CA MET A 25 -1.21 -20.23 5.66
C MET A 25 -1.39 -19.11 4.64
N SER A 26 -0.37 -18.90 3.81
CA SER A 26 -0.46 -18.03 2.64
C SER A 26 -1.70 -18.48 1.87
N SER A 27 -2.78 -17.70 1.92
CA SER A 27 -3.91 -17.95 1.04
C SER A 27 -3.36 -17.78 -0.37
N GLY A 28 -3.26 -18.85 -1.16
CA GLY A 28 -2.85 -18.80 -2.56
C GLY A 28 -3.80 -18.02 -3.47
N ASN A 29 -4.71 -17.23 -2.89
CA ASN A 29 -5.63 -16.37 -3.60
C ASN A 29 -4.90 -15.06 -3.98
N PRO A 30 -4.59 -14.83 -5.27
CA PRO A 30 -3.90 -13.62 -5.70
C PRO A 30 -4.71 -12.33 -5.45
N LEU A 31 -6.03 -12.43 -5.27
CA LEU A 31 -6.89 -11.30 -4.93
C LEU A 31 -6.79 -10.89 -3.46
N ALA A 32 -6.25 -11.75 -2.61
CA ALA A 32 -6.07 -11.53 -1.18
C ALA A 32 -4.75 -10.80 -0.88
N ALA A 33 -4.52 -9.66 -1.53
CA ALA A 33 -3.24 -8.96 -1.51
C ALA A 33 -2.83 -8.42 -0.13
N ASP A 34 -3.73 -8.44 0.86
CA ASP A 34 -3.54 -8.07 2.27
C ASP A 34 -3.21 -9.26 3.20
N SER A 35 -3.15 -10.48 2.66
CA SER A 35 -3.05 -11.69 3.47
C SER A 35 -1.60 -12.14 3.71
N GLY A 36 -1.26 -12.31 4.98
CA GLY A 36 0.00 -12.90 5.45
C GLY A 36 1.15 -11.90 5.65
N PRO A 37 2.21 -12.31 6.38
CA PRO A 37 3.27 -11.42 6.81
C PRO A 37 4.09 -10.84 5.65
N LEU A 38 4.23 -11.59 4.55
CA LEU A 38 4.93 -11.12 3.36
C LEU A 38 4.19 -9.98 2.65
N SER A 39 2.86 -10.02 2.62
CA SER A 39 2.05 -8.94 2.06
C SER A 39 2.27 -7.66 2.86
N THR A 40 2.17 -7.72 4.19
CA THR A 40 2.38 -6.58 5.07
C THR A 40 3.78 -5.99 4.91
N HIS A 41 4.81 -6.84 4.83
CA HIS A 41 6.17 -6.37 4.57
C HIS A 41 6.27 -5.62 3.23
N LYS A 42 5.75 -6.21 2.14
CA LYS A 42 5.73 -5.56 0.82
C LYS A 42 4.97 -4.25 0.84
N PHE A 43 3.84 -4.18 1.56
CA PHE A 43 3.05 -2.97 1.69
C PHE A 43 3.83 -1.85 2.38
N HIS A 44 4.55 -2.15 3.46
CA HIS A 44 5.44 -1.18 4.10
C HIS A 44 6.59 -0.76 3.20
N THR A 45 7.18 -1.69 2.45
CA THR A 45 8.22 -1.36 1.45
C THR A 45 7.69 -0.41 0.38
N ILE A 46 6.50 -0.68 -0.18
CA ILE A 46 5.87 0.19 -1.18
C ILE A 46 5.53 1.56 -0.59
N THR A 47 5.06 1.60 0.66
CA THR A 47 4.73 2.85 1.35
C THR A 47 5.99 3.70 1.55
N MET A 48 7.08 3.07 2.00
CA MET A 48 8.36 3.76 2.18
C MET A 48 8.97 4.19 0.85
N SER A 49 8.90 3.34 -0.18
CA SER A 49 9.40 3.73 -1.50
C SER A 49 8.59 4.88 -2.09
N LEU A 50 7.27 4.92 -1.91
CA LEU A 50 6.44 6.04 -2.36
C LEU A 50 6.78 7.33 -1.60
N ALA A 51 7.05 7.25 -0.29
CA ALA A 51 7.49 8.39 0.52
C ALA A 51 8.83 9.00 0.05
N ILE A 52 9.66 8.22 -0.65
CA ILE A 52 10.93 8.70 -1.23
C ILE A 52 10.76 9.11 -2.69
N VAL A 53 10.16 8.24 -3.51
CA VAL A 53 10.02 8.41 -4.96
C VAL A 53 9.16 9.61 -5.29
N ALA A 54 8.03 9.81 -4.60
CA ALA A 54 7.12 10.92 -4.90
C ALA A 54 7.79 12.29 -4.71
N PRO A 55 8.34 12.66 -3.53
CA PRO A 55 8.99 13.96 -3.39
C PRO A 55 10.21 14.09 -4.32
N THR A 56 11.01 13.03 -4.49
CA THR A 56 12.17 13.05 -5.39
C THR A 56 11.76 13.38 -6.83
N TYR A 57 10.77 12.65 -7.36
CA TYR A 57 10.29 12.85 -8.72
C TYR A 57 9.70 14.24 -8.94
N PHE A 58 8.93 14.77 -7.98
CA PHE A 58 8.31 16.08 -8.11
C PHE A 58 9.26 17.25 -7.89
N LEU A 59 10.28 17.10 -7.05
CA LEU A 59 11.22 18.18 -6.70
C LEU A 59 12.41 18.33 -7.66
N ILE A 60 12.79 17.28 -8.40
CA ILE A 60 13.85 17.40 -9.41
C ILE A 60 13.44 18.44 -10.49
N PRO A 61 14.31 19.33 -10.98
CA PRO A 61 13.97 20.23 -12.08
C PRO A 61 13.53 19.48 -13.34
N SER A 62 12.52 20.01 -14.05
CA SER A 62 12.03 19.38 -15.30
C SER A 62 13.14 19.20 -16.33
N SER A 63 14.04 20.18 -16.45
CA SER A 63 15.21 20.13 -17.34
C SER A 63 16.12 18.90 -17.16
N MET A 64 16.09 18.25 -16.00
CA MET A 64 16.87 17.04 -15.71
C MET A 64 16.10 15.74 -15.97
N THR A 65 14.78 15.81 -16.08
CA THR A 65 13.90 14.64 -16.23
C THR A 65 13.15 14.61 -17.55
N ASP A 66 13.22 15.64 -18.38
CA ASP A 66 12.39 15.76 -19.58
C ASP A 66 12.50 14.56 -20.54
N GLY A 67 11.39 14.28 -21.24
CA GLY A 67 11.32 13.21 -22.23
C GLY A 67 11.21 11.82 -21.61
N PHE A 68 12.16 10.93 -21.91
CA PHE A 68 12.08 9.51 -21.53
C PHE A 68 12.11 9.29 -20.01
N VAL A 69 12.95 10.05 -19.29
CA VAL A 69 13.12 9.87 -17.84
C VAL A 69 11.83 10.19 -17.10
N ASP A 70 11.15 11.28 -17.45
CA ASP A 70 9.89 11.69 -16.85
C ASP A 70 8.78 10.67 -17.10
N LYS A 71 8.72 10.10 -18.31
CA LYS A 71 7.79 9.02 -18.65
C LYS A 71 8.05 7.76 -17.83
N ALA A 72 9.32 7.33 -17.74
CA ALA A 72 9.70 6.15 -16.98
C ALA A 72 9.39 6.31 -15.48
N MET A 73 9.78 7.45 -14.90
CA MET A 73 9.48 7.78 -13.51
C MET A 73 7.98 7.89 -13.25
N GLY A 74 7.22 8.45 -14.20
CA GLY A 74 5.77 8.52 -14.14
C GLY A 74 5.11 7.13 -14.13
N VAL A 75 5.56 6.19 -14.97
CA VAL A 75 5.05 4.81 -14.98
C VAL A 75 5.43 4.07 -13.69
N ILE A 76 6.67 4.26 -13.19
CA ILE A 76 7.09 3.69 -11.90
C ILE A 76 6.21 4.23 -10.77
N LEU A 77 5.96 5.54 -10.75
CA LEU A 77 5.10 6.17 -9.75
C LEU A 77 3.66 5.64 -9.85
N ALA A 78 3.11 5.51 -11.06
CA ALA A 78 1.79 4.93 -11.32
C ALA A 78 1.68 3.50 -10.76
N GLY A 79 2.70 2.67 -10.99
CA GLY A 79 2.79 1.32 -10.44
C GLY A 79 2.79 1.31 -8.91
N HIS A 80 3.59 2.18 -8.28
CA HIS A 80 3.65 2.29 -6.81
C HIS A 80 2.33 2.77 -6.20
N ILE A 81 1.72 3.83 -6.76
CA ILE A 81 0.42 4.34 -6.31
C ILE A 81 -0.64 3.24 -6.43
N THR A 82 -0.68 2.53 -7.56
CA THR A 82 -1.64 1.45 -7.78
C THR A 82 -1.43 0.32 -6.78
N ALA A 83 -0.19 -0.15 -6.59
CA ALA A 83 0.10 -1.25 -5.67
C ALA A 83 -0.23 -0.88 -4.22
N HIS A 84 0.08 0.36 -3.81
CA HIS A 84 -0.29 0.89 -2.49
C HIS A 84 -1.81 0.93 -2.32
N GLN A 85 -2.54 1.47 -3.31
CA GLN A 85 -4.00 1.53 -3.29
C GLN A 85 -4.63 0.13 -3.21
N TRP A 86 -4.19 -0.80 -4.06
CA TRP A 86 -4.78 -2.13 -4.17
C TRP A 86 -4.66 -2.91 -2.85
N ILE A 87 -3.47 -2.92 -2.25
CA ILE A 87 -3.23 -3.59 -0.97
C ILE A 87 -3.93 -2.86 0.18
N GLY A 88 -3.82 -1.53 0.24
CA GLY A 88 -4.45 -0.72 1.27
C GLY A 88 -5.98 -0.88 1.29
N MET A 89 -6.61 -0.90 0.12
CA MET A 89 -8.05 -1.08 0.01
C MET A 89 -8.50 -2.51 0.33
N ASN A 90 -7.63 -3.51 0.15
CA ASN A 90 -7.90 -4.86 0.64
C ASN A 90 -7.90 -4.93 2.18
N TYR A 91 -7.02 -4.20 2.87
CA TYR A 91 -7.08 -4.04 4.34
C TYR A 91 -8.38 -3.36 4.78
N VAL A 92 -8.80 -2.30 4.10
CA VAL A 92 -10.10 -1.66 4.37
C VAL A 92 -11.25 -2.65 4.14
N ALA A 93 -11.21 -3.42 3.05
CA ALA A 93 -12.23 -4.43 2.78
C ALA A 93 -12.30 -5.49 3.89
N THR A 94 -11.16 -5.98 4.40
CA THR A 94 -11.16 -6.97 5.49
C THR A 94 -11.69 -6.42 6.81
N ASP A 95 -11.51 -5.12 7.08
CA ASP A 95 -12.02 -4.48 8.29
C ASP A 95 -13.54 -4.24 8.27
N TYR A 96 -14.14 -4.01 7.10
CA TYR A 96 -15.53 -3.53 7.00
C TYR A 96 -16.49 -4.49 6.29
N VAL A 97 -16.08 -5.20 5.25
CA VAL A 97 -16.98 -6.06 4.47
C VAL A 97 -17.55 -7.22 5.31
N PRO A 98 -16.77 -7.93 6.15
CA PRO A 98 -17.30 -9.03 6.96
C PRO A 98 -18.36 -8.60 7.99
N LYS A 99 -18.38 -7.31 8.37
CA LYS A 99 -19.39 -6.74 9.28
C LYS A 99 -20.76 -6.62 8.61
N ILE A 100 -20.79 -6.50 7.29
CA ILE A 100 -22.01 -6.47 6.48
C ILE A 100 -22.36 -7.89 6.04
N SER A 101 -21.42 -8.56 5.35
CA SER A 101 -21.55 -9.95 4.95
C SER A 101 -20.19 -10.55 4.58
N LYS A 102 -19.90 -11.74 5.11
CA LYS A 102 -18.67 -12.49 4.78
C LYS A 102 -18.64 -12.97 3.33
N SER A 103 -19.78 -13.23 2.71
CA SER A 103 -19.84 -13.69 1.31
C SER A 103 -19.42 -12.61 0.31
N LEU A 104 -19.48 -11.34 0.71
CA LEU A 104 -19.13 -10.21 -0.15
C LEU A 104 -17.61 -9.96 -0.25
N MET A 105 -16.78 -10.66 0.55
CA MET A 105 -15.32 -10.49 0.52
C MET A 105 -14.70 -10.77 -0.85
N GLY A 106 -15.14 -11.84 -1.52
CA GLY A 106 -14.67 -12.19 -2.87
C GLY A 106 -14.99 -11.09 -3.88
N PRO A 107 -16.29 -10.74 -4.05
CA PRO A 107 -16.71 -9.64 -4.92
C PRO A 107 -16.01 -8.31 -4.63
N ALA A 108 -15.85 -7.92 -3.36
CA ALA A 108 -15.18 -6.69 -2.98
C ALA A 108 -13.71 -6.65 -3.46
N ARG A 109 -12.98 -7.76 -3.33
CA ARG A 109 -11.60 -7.88 -3.81
C ARG A 109 -11.50 -7.86 -5.34
N ILE A 110 -12.49 -8.44 -6.04
CA ILE A 110 -12.57 -8.37 -7.52
C ILE A 110 -12.78 -6.92 -7.97
N VAL A 111 -13.74 -6.22 -7.37
CA VAL A 111 -14.00 -4.81 -7.69
C VAL A 111 -12.76 -3.96 -7.41
N ASN A 112 -12.12 -4.14 -6.24
CA ASN A 112 -10.90 -3.42 -5.91
C ASN A 112 -9.76 -3.71 -6.91
N ALA A 113 -9.57 -4.96 -7.33
CA ALA A 113 -8.59 -5.30 -8.37
C ALA A 113 -8.91 -4.65 -9.71
N GLY A 114 -10.19 -4.57 -10.09
CA GLY A 114 -10.64 -3.86 -11.29
C GLY A 114 -10.35 -2.35 -11.23
N ILE A 115 -10.62 -1.72 -10.08
CA ILE A 115 -10.30 -0.31 -9.83
C ILE A 115 -8.78 -0.09 -9.91
N ALA A 116 -7.98 -0.95 -9.29
CA ALA A 116 -6.52 -0.88 -9.37
C ALA A 116 -6.03 -0.98 -10.83
N GLY A 117 -6.60 -1.89 -11.63
CA GLY A 117 -6.32 -1.98 -13.06
C GLY A 117 -6.64 -0.68 -13.81
N ALA A 118 -7.80 -0.08 -13.54
CA ALA A 118 -8.18 1.20 -14.15
C ALA A 118 -7.23 2.34 -13.75
N ILE A 119 -6.83 2.41 -12.48
CA ILE A 119 -5.86 3.39 -11.98
C ILE A 119 -4.50 3.22 -12.68
N LEU A 120 -4.00 1.99 -12.78
CA LEU A 120 -2.71 1.72 -13.41
C LEU A 120 -2.71 2.16 -14.86
N LEU A 121 -3.74 1.77 -15.62
CA LEU A 121 -3.87 2.13 -17.03
C LEU A 121 -4.05 3.63 -17.22
N GLY A 122 -4.91 4.26 -16.41
CA GLY A 122 -5.16 5.70 -16.46
C GLY A 122 -3.90 6.52 -16.16
N LEU A 123 -3.21 6.22 -15.06
CA LEU A 123 -1.98 6.92 -14.67
C LEU A 123 -0.82 6.62 -15.63
N SER A 124 -0.68 5.39 -16.12
CA SER A 124 0.35 5.05 -17.10
C SER A 124 0.11 5.75 -18.43
N LYS A 125 -1.15 5.84 -18.88
CA LYS A 125 -1.51 6.65 -20.05
C LYS A 125 -1.08 8.10 -19.85
N ILE A 126 -1.45 8.70 -18.71
CA ILE A 126 -1.06 10.09 -18.39
C ILE A 126 0.47 10.24 -18.43
N ALA A 127 1.21 9.33 -17.80
CA ALA A 127 2.66 9.35 -17.77
C ALA A 127 3.28 9.30 -19.17
N LEU A 128 2.73 8.51 -20.09
CA LEU A 128 3.31 8.27 -21.41
C LEU A 128 2.91 9.32 -22.46
N THR A 129 1.69 9.85 -22.37
CA THR A 129 1.11 10.69 -23.44
C THR A 129 1.02 12.17 -23.10
N SER A 130 1.00 12.55 -21.81
CA SER A 130 0.80 13.95 -21.43
C SER A 130 2.10 14.75 -21.53
N PRO A 131 2.05 16.04 -21.93
CA PRO A 131 3.20 16.93 -21.85
C PRO A 131 3.71 17.03 -20.41
N GLY A 132 4.97 16.65 -20.18
CA GLY A 132 5.58 16.60 -18.85
C GLY A 132 5.02 15.49 -17.94
N GLY A 133 4.29 14.50 -18.48
CA GLY A 133 3.84 13.33 -17.74
C GLY A 133 2.94 13.67 -16.55
N ILE A 134 3.00 12.83 -15.49
CA ILE A 134 2.21 13.03 -14.27
C ILE A 134 2.59 14.35 -13.58
N LYS A 135 3.87 14.71 -13.60
CA LYS A 135 4.40 15.94 -13.01
C LYS A 135 3.89 17.19 -13.71
N GLY A 136 3.81 17.18 -15.03
CA GLY A 136 3.28 18.24 -15.87
C GLY A 136 1.79 18.46 -15.60
N VAL A 137 1.02 17.39 -15.47
CA VAL A 137 -0.40 17.47 -15.07
C VAL A 137 -0.54 18.12 -13.69
N LEU A 138 0.25 17.70 -12.70
CA LEU A 138 0.22 18.31 -11.37
C LEU A 138 0.60 19.80 -11.39
N LYS A 139 1.68 20.15 -12.12
CA LYS A 139 2.08 21.56 -12.29
C LYS A 139 1.00 22.38 -12.99
N GLY A 140 0.38 21.85 -14.04
CA GLY A 140 -0.70 22.51 -14.77
C GLY A 140 -1.95 22.72 -13.91
N LEU A 141 -2.29 21.74 -13.05
CA LEU A 141 -3.40 21.86 -12.11
C LEU A 141 -3.11 22.87 -10.99
N TRP A 142 -1.84 22.97 -10.57
CA TRP A 142 -1.42 23.85 -9.46
C TRP A 142 -1.11 25.29 -9.90
N SER A 143 -0.84 25.49 -11.19
CA SER A 143 -0.51 26.82 -11.73
C SER A 143 -1.79 27.61 -11.96
N PRO A 144 -1.83 28.91 -11.61
CA PRO A 144 -2.98 29.75 -11.91
C PRO A 144 -3.19 29.81 -13.43
N PRO A 145 -4.45 29.92 -13.90
CA PRO A 145 -4.72 30.04 -15.33
C PRO A 145 -3.99 31.26 -15.89
N GLU A 146 -3.31 31.06 -17.02
CA GLU A 146 -2.57 32.12 -17.70
C GLU A 146 -3.56 33.24 -18.06
N GLN A 147 -3.39 34.41 -17.44
CA GLN A 147 -4.16 35.59 -17.82
C GLN A 147 -3.75 35.95 -19.24
N LYS A 148 -4.63 35.67 -20.22
CA LYS A 148 -4.47 36.17 -21.58
C LYS A 148 -4.37 37.69 -21.51
N LYS A 149 -3.16 38.21 -21.69
CA LYS A 149 -2.92 39.63 -21.95
C LYS A 149 -3.27 39.95 -23.38
#